data_AF-R7J7P2-F1
#
_entry.id   AF-R7J7P2-F1
#
_cell.length_a   1.000
_cell.length_b   1.000
_cell.length_c   1.000
_cell.angle_alpha   90.00
_cell.angle_beta   90.00
_cell.angle_gamma   90.00
#
_symmetry.space_group_name_H-M   'P 1'
#
loop_
_entity.id
_entity.type
_entity.pdbx_description
1 polymer ?
#
loop_
_entity_poly.entity_id
_entity_poly.type
_entity_poly.pdbx_seq_one_letter_code
_entity_poly.pdbx_strand_id
1 'polypeptide(L)'
;MTMPALIANYRNKAAVAQLKKMYSVMSQAMLFTVQKDGDYSSLYEIQDANSQSIQNWYNMALKPYIKITNECFDKAGCWADKGTKLLNGGTPSWDRGNIGLGYNIVVFSTIDGYTVSVDAYNDNGSFWGVNVENKNYVAVYVDINGKKLPNVIGKDTFIFVFSERGFVPAGRDLTDEQVDADCSKSGRGYYCFEKIMRNGWEIDKENLW
;
A
#
# COMPACT_ATOMS: atom_id res chain seq x y z
N MET A 1 -1.08 12.72 -32.97
CA MET A 1 -1.39 12.65 -31.52
C MET A 1 -2.82 13.14 -31.32
N THR A 2 -3.68 12.37 -30.66
CA THR A 2 -5.09 12.73 -30.41
C THR A 2 -5.26 13.27 -28.99
N MET A 3 -6.23 14.18 -28.77
CA MET A 3 -6.52 14.77 -27.45
C MET A 3 -6.64 13.73 -26.29
N PRO A 4 -7.25 12.54 -26.48
CA PRO A 4 -7.27 11.49 -25.47
C PRO A 4 -5.89 10.98 -25.05
N ALA A 5 -4.96 10.82 -26.00
CA ALA A 5 -3.60 10.35 -25.72
C ALA A 5 -2.79 11.38 -24.93
N LEU A 6 -3.01 12.68 -25.16
CA LEU A 6 -2.36 13.76 -24.41
C LEU A 6 -2.85 13.79 -22.95
N ILE A 7 -4.15 13.66 -22.73
CA ILE A 7 -4.76 13.62 -21.39
C ILE A 7 -4.29 12.39 -20.61
N ALA A 8 -4.24 11.21 -21.25
CA ALA A 8 -3.71 10.00 -20.64
C ALA A 8 -2.24 10.15 -20.23
N ASN A 9 -1.39 10.67 -21.12
CA ASN A 9 0.02 10.92 -20.80
C ASN A 9 0.22 11.89 -19.62
N TYR A 10 -0.59 12.95 -19.55
CA TYR A 10 -0.52 13.91 -18.45
C TYR A 10 -0.95 13.28 -17.11
N ARG A 11 -2.05 12.52 -17.12
CA ARG A 11 -2.52 11.76 -15.93
C ARG A 11 -1.47 10.77 -15.44
N ASN A 12 -0.79 10.07 -16.35
CA ASN A 12 0.28 9.14 -15.99
C ASN A 12 1.47 9.86 -15.34
N LYS A 13 1.89 11.01 -15.88
CA LYS A 13 2.97 11.80 -15.25
C LYS A 13 2.59 12.30 -13.85
N ALA A 14 1.35 12.77 -13.67
CA ALA A 14 0.85 13.19 -12.36
C ALA A 14 0.79 12.03 -11.37
N ALA A 15 0.29 10.87 -11.81
CA ALA A 15 0.23 9.65 -11.00
C ALA A 15 1.63 9.18 -10.58
N VAL A 16 2.59 9.13 -11.52
CA VAL A 16 3.98 8.77 -11.21
C VAL A 16 4.61 9.74 -10.20
N ALA A 17 4.36 11.04 -10.34
CA ALA A 17 4.85 12.03 -9.37
C ALA A 17 4.24 11.81 -7.98
N GLN A 18 2.94 11.52 -7.90
CA GLN A 18 2.26 11.18 -6.65
C GLN A 18 2.82 9.89 -6.05
N LEU A 19 3.03 8.84 -6.84
CA LEU A 19 3.61 7.57 -6.39
C LEU A 19 5.01 7.76 -5.82
N LYS A 20 5.88 8.49 -6.52
CA LYS A 20 7.24 8.81 -6.03
C LYS A 20 7.20 9.56 -4.71
N LYS A 21 6.32 10.57 -4.61
CA LYS A 21 6.16 11.36 -3.39
C LYS A 21 5.64 10.50 -2.24
N MET A 22 4.56 9.75 -2.48
CA MET A 22 3.95 8.83 -1.51
C MET A 22 5.00 7.84 -1.00
N TYR A 23 5.71 7.16 -1.90
CA TYR A 23 6.72 6.18 -1.51
C TYR A 23 7.84 6.83 -0.70
N SER A 24 8.34 8.00 -1.12
CA SER A 24 9.38 8.72 -0.38
C SER A 24 8.93 9.11 1.03
N VAL A 25 7.71 9.64 1.19
CA VAL A 25 7.17 10.05 2.49
C VAL A 25 6.96 8.84 3.40
N MET A 26 6.36 7.77 2.88
CA MET A 26 6.12 6.54 3.65
C MET A 26 7.43 5.85 4.03
N SER A 27 8.37 5.70 3.09
CA SER A 27 9.70 5.15 3.37
C SER A 27 10.44 5.96 4.43
N GLN A 28 10.37 7.29 4.40
CA GLN A 28 10.97 8.14 5.43
C GLN A 28 10.30 7.98 6.79
N ALA A 29 8.97 7.98 6.83
CA ALA A 29 8.23 7.77 8.08
C ALA A 29 8.56 6.41 8.72
N MET A 30 8.60 5.35 7.90
CA MET A 30 9.01 4.00 8.31
C MET A 30 10.48 3.92 8.72
N LEU A 31 11.37 4.71 8.10
CA LEU A 31 12.77 4.78 8.52
C LEU A 31 12.92 5.47 9.88
N PHE A 32 12.12 6.50 10.17
CA PHE A 32 12.17 7.16 11.48
C PHE A 32 11.71 6.26 12.62
N THR A 33 10.80 5.31 12.36
CA THR A 33 10.41 4.32 13.37
C THR A 33 11.61 3.46 13.79
N VAL A 34 12.43 3.06 12.81
CA VAL A 34 13.65 2.26 13.02
C VAL A 34 14.75 3.08 13.69
N GLN A 35 14.97 4.33 13.26
CA GLN A 35 16.04 5.17 13.82
C GLN A 35 15.86 5.47 15.31
N LYS A 36 14.61 5.57 15.77
CA LYS A 36 14.32 5.81 17.19
C LYS A 36 14.75 4.65 18.07
N ASP A 37 14.52 3.42 17.60
CA ASP A 37 14.80 2.20 18.36
C ASP A 37 16.20 1.64 18.07
N GLY A 38 16.83 2.10 16.97
CA GLY A 38 18.13 1.63 16.48
C GLY A 38 18.04 0.35 15.64
N ASP A 39 16.87 -0.27 15.56
CA ASP A 39 16.58 -1.49 14.82
C ASP A 39 15.07 -1.60 14.49
N TYR A 40 14.63 -2.77 14.01
CA TYR A 40 13.23 -3.06 13.67
C TYR A 40 12.41 -3.63 14.84
N SER A 41 12.87 -3.48 16.09
CA SER A 41 12.25 -4.12 17.26
C SER A 41 10.79 -3.70 17.51
N SER A 42 10.38 -2.49 17.11
CA SER A 42 8.97 -2.08 17.16
C SER A 42 8.03 -3.00 16.37
N LEU A 43 8.53 -3.69 15.35
CA LEU A 43 7.76 -4.72 14.63
C LEU A 43 7.66 -6.02 15.42
N TYR A 44 8.58 -6.34 16.32
CA TYR A 44 8.50 -7.58 17.10
C TYR A 44 7.43 -7.53 18.18
N GLU A 45 7.02 -6.33 18.58
CA GLU A 45 5.95 -6.10 19.56
C GLU A 45 4.55 -6.05 18.93
N ILE A 46 4.47 -5.99 17.59
CA ILE A 46 3.18 -6.01 16.90
C ILE A 46 2.59 -7.42 16.91
N GLN A 47 1.30 -7.51 17.24
CA GLN A 47 0.56 -8.75 17.29
C GLN A 47 -0.54 -8.71 16.23
N ASP A 48 -0.47 -9.65 15.30
CA ASP A 48 -1.55 -9.96 14.36
C ASP A 48 -2.84 -10.32 15.12
N ALA A 49 -3.99 -10.03 14.52
CA ALA A 49 -5.34 -10.21 15.07
C ALA A 49 -5.60 -9.47 16.40
N ASN A 50 -4.81 -8.43 16.72
CA ASN A 50 -4.94 -7.64 17.94
C ASN A 50 -5.01 -6.13 17.64
N SER A 51 -6.23 -5.59 17.59
CA SER A 51 -6.47 -4.17 17.28
C SER A 51 -5.71 -3.20 18.20
N GLN A 52 -5.56 -3.55 19.49
CA GLN A 52 -4.87 -2.68 20.44
C GLN A 52 -3.36 -2.64 20.17
N SER A 53 -2.77 -3.78 19.81
CA SER A 53 -1.34 -3.86 19.47
C SER A 53 -1.03 -3.03 18.22
N ILE A 54 -1.83 -3.20 17.16
CA ILE A 54 -1.65 -2.48 15.89
C ILE A 54 -1.88 -0.97 16.08
N GLN A 55 -2.89 -0.58 16.86
CA GLN A 55 -3.13 0.82 17.21
C GLN A 55 -1.97 1.43 18.02
N ASN A 56 -1.42 0.69 18.99
CA ASN A 56 -0.29 1.15 19.78
C ASN A 56 0.95 1.36 18.91
N TRP A 57 1.27 0.37 18.07
CA TRP A 57 2.36 0.48 17.11
C TRP A 57 2.18 1.70 16.21
N TYR A 58 1.00 1.88 15.60
CA TYR A 58 0.73 3.03 14.75
C TYR A 58 0.94 4.37 15.49
N ASN A 59 0.42 4.50 16.71
CA ASN A 59 0.52 5.74 17.48
C ASN A 59 1.96 6.07 17.89
N MET A 60 2.79 5.06 18.17
CA MET A 60 4.16 5.25 18.66
C MET A 60 5.21 5.32 17.56
N ALA A 61 5.02 4.49 16.52
CA ALA A 61 5.97 4.30 15.44
C ALA A 61 5.62 5.21 14.26
N LEU A 62 4.43 5.09 13.67
CA LEU A 62 4.16 5.71 12.38
C LEU A 62 3.60 7.14 12.47
N LYS A 63 2.58 7.33 13.29
CA LYS A 63 1.81 8.59 13.40
C LYS A 63 2.66 9.84 13.66
N PRO A 64 3.71 9.82 14.50
CA PRO A 64 4.53 11.02 14.75
C PRO A 64 5.24 11.57 13.51
N TYR A 65 5.44 10.73 12.49
CA TYR A 65 6.23 11.07 11.30
C TYR A 65 5.38 11.30 10.05
N ILE A 66 4.05 11.24 10.16
CA ILE A 66 3.11 11.49 9.05
C ILE A 66 2.10 12.57 9.44
N LYS A 67 1.89 13.51 8.52
CA LYS A 67 0.83 14.52 8.66
C LYS A 67 -0.50 13.96 8.16
N ILE A 68 -1.43 13.72 9.08
CA ILE A 68 -2.75 13.15 8.80
C ILE A 68 -3.87 14.18 8.92
N THR A 69 -5.01 13.91 8.26
CA THR A 69 -6.23 14.70 8.35
C THR A 69 -7.35 13.98 9.11
N ASN A 70 -7.37 12.65 9.06
CA ASN A 70 -8.31 11.80 9.79
C ASN A 70 -7.71 10.41 10.01
N GLU A 71 -8.22 9.71 11.03
CA GLU A 71 -7.86 8.33 11.34
C GLU A 71 -9.06 7.54 11.88
N CYS A 72 -9.06 6.24 11.61
CA CYS A 72 -10.07 5.28 11.99
C CYS A 72 -9.37 4.01 12.47
N PHE A 73 -9.80 3.52 13.63
CA PHE A 73 -9.33 2.25 14.21
C PHE A 73 -10.43 1.22 14.01
N ASP A 74 -10.20 0.25 13.13
CA ASP A 74 -11.10 -0.84 12.75
C ASP A 74 -12.57 -0.41 12.52
N LYS A 75 -12.79 0.77 11.93
CA LYS A 75 -14.12 1.33 11.71
C LYS A 75 -14.22 2.12 10.41
N ALA A 76 -15.45 2.27 9.92
CA ALA A 76 -15.73 3.02 8.71
C ALA A 76 -15.43 4.53 8.84
N GLY A 77 -15.25 5.17 7.68
CA GLY A 77 -15.18 6.63 7.54
C GLY A 77 -13.89 7.14 6.93
N CYS A 78 -12.80 6.38 7.05
CA CYS A 78 -11.49 6.77 6.53
C CYS A 78 -11.12 6.09 5.21
N TRP A 79 -11.74 4.96 4.86
CA TRP A 79 -11.59 4.32 3.54
C TRP A 79 -12.69 4.73 2.57
N ALA A 80 -12.57 4.33 1.30
CA ALA A 80 -13.56 4.60 0.28
C ALA A 80 -14.89 3.89 0.54
N ASP A 81 -16.01 4.60 0.30
CA ASP A 81 -17.35 4.11 0.67
C ASP A 81 -17.77 2.83 -0.09
N LYS A 82 -17.17 2.58 -1.26
CA LYS A 82 -17.46 1.40 -2.11
C LYS A 82 -16.41 0.29 -1.99
N GLY A 83 -15.49 0.37 -1.02
CA GLY A 83 -14.40 -0.59 -0.90
C GLY A 83 -13.42 -0.53 -2.06
N THR A 84 -12.76 -1.65 -2.31
CA THR A 84 -11.62 -1.76 -3.23
C THR A 84 -11.85 -2.87 -4.25
N LYS A 85 -11.37 -2.68 -5.47
CA LYS A 85 -11.40 -3.72 -6.53
C LYS A 85 -10.01 -4.26 -6.82
N LEU A 86 -9.96 -5.50 -7.26
CA LEU A 86 -8.79 -6.09 -7.91
C LEU A 86 -8.66 -5.57 -9.34
N LEU A 87 -7.47 -5.67 -9.91
CA LEU A 87 -7.19 -5.23 -11.28
C LEU A 87 -8.10 -5.92 -12.32
N ASN A 88 -8.38 -7.21 -12.13
CA ASN A 88 -9.33 -7.98 -12.95
C ASN A 88 -10.82 -7.71 -12.65
N GLY A 89 -11.13 -6.74 -11.79
CA GLY A 89 -12.50 -6.33 -11.46
C GLY A 89 -13.17 -7.12 -10.33
N GLY A 90 -12.52 -8.15 -9.78
CA GLY A 90 -12.98 -8.85 -8.59
C GLY A 90 -12.86 -8.00 -7.31
N THR A 91 -13.25 -8.57 -6.17
CA THR A 91 -13.09 -7.94 -4.85
C THR A 91 -12.07 -8.74 -4.04
N PRO A 92 -11.07 -8.08 -3.39
CA PRO A 92 -10.15 -8.77 -2.48
C PRO A 92 -10.92 -9.44 -1.35
N SER A 93 -10.54 -10.65 -0.93
CA SER A 93 -11.27 -11.37 0.14
C SER A 93 -11.17 -10.70 1.52
N TRP A 94 -10.20 -9.80 1.69
CA TRP A 94 -9.99 -8.99 2.91
C TRP A 94 -10.48 -7.53 2.75
N ASP A 95 -11.22 -7.22 1.69
CA ASP A 95 -11.90 -5.92 1.59
C ASP A 95 -13.11 -5.89 2.52
N ARG A 96 -13.09 -4.97 3.49
CA ARG A 96 -14.20 -4.74 4.43
C ARG A 96 -15.02 -3.52 4.04
N GLY A 97 -15.05 -3.20 2.74
CA GLY A 97 -15.84 -2.12 2.19
C GLY A 97 -15.37 -0.76 2.71
N ASN A 98 -16.27 -0.01 3.34
CA ASN A 98 -15.97 1.34 3.84
C ASN A 98 -15.12 1.38 5.12
N ILE A 99 -14.75 0.22 5.67
CA ILE A 99 -13.84 0.09 6.82
C ILE A 99 -12.39 0.19 6.39
N GLY A 100 -11.98 -0.55 5.35
CA GLY A 100 -10.60 -0.63 4.86
C GLY A 100 -10.22 -2.03 4.37
N LEU A 101 -8.93 -2.21 4.10
CA LEU A 101 -8.33 -3.48 3.64
C LEU A 101 -7.61 -4.16 4.80
N GLY A 102 -8.04 -5.39 5.14
CA GLY A 102 -7.47 -6.17 6.24
C GLY A 102 -8.38 -6.32 7.46
N TYR A 103 -7.86 -6.91 8.54
CA TYR A 103 -8.56 -7.05 9.82
C TYR A 103 -7.78 -6.37 10.96
N ASN A 104 -8.47 -5.88 11.99
CA ASN A 104 -7.83 -5.20 13.12
C ASN A 104 -7.00 -3.97 12.71
N ILE A 105 -7.48 -3.22 11.72
CA ILE A 105 -6.68 -2.27 10.95
C ILE A 105 -6.65 -0.86 11.52
N VAL A 106 -5.62 -0.11 11.12
CA VAL A 106 -5.59 1.35 11.21
C VAL A 106 -5.72 1.94 9.83
N VAL A 107 -6.66 2.86 9.66
CA VAL A 107 -6.87 3.58 8.40
C VAL A 107 -6.74 5.08 8.64
N PHE A 108 -5.94 5.76 7.84
CA PHE A 108 -5.76 7.22 7.95
C PHE A 108 -5.65 7.88 6.58
N SER A 109 -5.99 9.16 6.49
CA SER A 109 -5.65 9.96 5.30
C SER A 109 -4.59 10.98 5.61
N THR A 110 -3.74 11.26 4.63
CA THR A 110 -2.66 12.23 4.72
C THR A 110 -3.10 13.60 4.24
N ILE A 111 -2.37 14.65 4.60
CA ILE A 111 -2.59 16.00 4.07
C ILE A 111 -2.36 16.09 2.55
N ASP A 112 -1.62 15.13 1.99
CA ASP A 112 -1.33 15.04 0.56
C ASP A 112 -2.45 14.37 -0.24
N GLY A 113 -3.49 13.89 0.44
CA GLY A 113 -4.69 13.31 -0.17
C GLY A 113 -4.66 11.79 -0.34
N TYR A 114 -3.62 11.11 0.15
CA TYR A 114 -3.57 9.65 0.17
C TYR A 114 -4.41 9.08 1.30
N THR A 115 -5.01 7.91 1.09
CA THR A 115 -5.61 7.11 2.16
C THR A 115 -4.80 5.83 2.33
N VAL A 116 -4.49 5.47 3.58
CA VAL A 116 -3.63 4.33 3.92
C VAL A 116 -4.39 3.39 4.85
N SER A 117 -4.37 2.09 4.56
CA SER A 117 -4.83 1.01 5.43
C SER A 117 -3.61 0.20 5.89
N VAL A 118 -3.57 -0.14 7.17
CA VAL A 118 -2.44 -0.81 7.82
C VAL A 118 -2.96 -2.04 8.56
N ASP A 119 -2.38 -3.19 8.24
CA ASP A 119 -2.70 -4.50 8.84
C ASP A 119 -1.39 -5.21 9.24
N ALA A 120 -1.40 -5.92 10.37
CA ALA A 120 -0.26 -6.66 10.87
C ALA A 120 -0.37 -8.14 10.51
N TYR A 121 0.75 -8.77 10.22
CA TYR A 121 0.81 -10.18 9.86
C TYR A 121 1.87 -10.90 10.68
N ASN A 122 1.63 -12.18 10.96
CA ASN A 122 2.61 -13.10 11.55
C ASN A 122 2.81 -14.34 10.66
N ASP A 123 3.50 -14.15 9.53
CA ASP A 123 3.88 -15.22 8.61
C ASP A 123 5.18 -14.87 7.86
N ASN A 124 5.62 -15.69 6.92
CA ASN A 124 6.90 -15.46 6.21
C ASN A 124 6.81 -14.43 5.06
N GLY A 125 5.68 -13.73 4.89
CA GLY A 125 5.44 -12.72 3.86
C GLY A 125 5.19 -13.27 2.45
N SER A 126 5.11 -14.59 2.29
CA SER A 126 4.96 -15.24 0.96
C SER A 126 3.74 -14.75 0.20
N PHE A 127 2.64 -14.42 0.90
CA PHE A 127 1.43 -13.90 0.27
C PHE A 127 1.67 -12.58 -0.47
N TRP A 128 2.57 -11.75 0.05
CA TRP A 128 2.93 -10.47 -0.54
C TRP A 128 4.11 -10.54 -1.49
N GLY A 129 4.67 -11.73 -1.73
CA GLY A 129 5.88 -11.87 -2.55
C GLY A 129 7.10 -11.16 -1.95
N VAL A 130 7.17 -11.11 -0.61
CA VAL A 130 8.28 -10.56 0.16
C VAL A 130 8.69 -11.57 1.23
N ASN A 131 9.93 -12.02 1.21
CA ASN A 131 10.48 -12.92 2.22
C ASN A 131 10.77 -12.13 3.51
N VAL A 132 10.08 -12.50 4.59
CA VAL A 132 10.22 -11.91 5.92
C VAL A 132 10.75 -12.97 6.90
N GLU A 133 11.87 -12.69 7.56
CA GLU A 133 12.53 -13.61 8.49
C GLU A 133 11.90 -13.59 9.88
N ASN A 134 11.56 -12.40 10.38
CA ASN A 134 11.06 -12.20 11.75
C ASN A 134 9.58 -12.55 11.93
N LYS A 135 8.91 -12.92 10.84
CA LYS A 135 7.48 -13.21 10.70
C LYS A 135 6.50 -12.09 11.02
N ASN A 136 6.83 -11.20 11.95
CA ASN A 136 6.05 -10.01 12.24
C ASN A 136 6.38 -8.91 11.23
N TYR A 137 5.38 -8.45 10.51
CA TYR A 137 5.49 -7.33 9.58
C TYR A 137 4.13 -6.62 9.44
N VAL A 138 4.16 -5.51 8.72
CA VAL A 138 2.95 -4.73 8.43
C VAL A 138 2.73 -4.69 6.92
N ALA A 139 1.53 -5.08 6.48
CA ALA A 139 1.06 -4.79 5.13
C ALA A 139 0.44 -3.39 5.11
N VAL A 140 0.86 -2.59 4.14
CA VAL A 140 0.42 -1.20 3.99
C VAL A 140 -0.21 -1.04 2.61
N TYR A 141 -1.49 -0.72 2.60
CA TYR A 141 -2.25 -0.43 1.38
C TYR A 141 -2.38 1.08 1.26
N VAL A 142 -1.91 1.65 0.15
CA VAL A 142 -1.93 3.10 -0.07
C VAL A 142 -2.74 3.40 -1.31
N ASP A 143 -3.85 4.11 -1.15
CA ASP A 143 -4.58 4.73 -2.25
C ASP A 143 -4.06 6.15 -2.51
N ILE A 144 -3.49 6.38 -3.70
CA ILE A 144 -2.92 7.68 -4.08
C ILE A 144 -3.96 8.73 -4.45
N ASN A 145 -5.21 8.33 -4.70
CA ASN A 145 -6.35 9.20 -4.97
C ASN A 145 -7.28 9.36 -3.73
N GLY A 146 -6.88 8.75 -2.61
CA GLY A 146 -7.59 8.81 -1.35
C GLY A 146 -8.89 8.03 -1.38
N LYS A 147 -9.98 8.60 -0.86
CA LYS A 147 -11.29 7.94 -0.89
C LYS A 147 -11.98 7.94 -2.27
N LYS A 148 -11.39 8.62 -3.27
CA LYS A 148 -12.02 8.85 -4.56
C LYS A 148 -11.83 7.64 -5.46
N LEU A 149 -12.94 7.18 -6.05
CA LEU A 149 -12.94 6.15 -7.08
C LEU A 149 -11.89 6.41 -8.18
N PRO A 150 -11.33 5.35 -8.79
CA PRO A 150 -11.85 3.97 -8.78
C PRO A 150 -11.43 3.01 -7.65
N ASN A 151 -10.37 3.28 -6.87
CA ASN A 151 -9.85 2.40 -5.79
C ASN A 151 -9.65 0.94 -6.25
N VAL A 152 -8.76 0.78 -7.22
CA VAL A 152 -8.38 -0.47 -7.86
C VAL A 152 -6.92 -0.78 -7.51
N ILE A 153 -6.70 -1.96 -6.94
CA ILE A 153 -5.36 -2.44 -6.65
C ILE A 153 -4.56 -2.56 -7.95
N GLY A 154 -3.36 -1.97 -7.93
CA GLY A 154 -2.44 -1.89 -9.05
C GLY A 154 -2.62 -0.65 -9.93
N LYS A 155 -3.72 0.12 -9.79
CA LYS A 155 -3.95 1.38 -10.54
C LYS A 155 -3.76 2.62 -9.68
N ASP A 156 -4.50 2.71 -8.58
CA ASP A 156 -4.49 3.82 -7.63
C ASP A 156 -4.33 3.34 -6.18
N THR A 157 -4.68 2.09 -5.86
CA THR A 157 -4.31 1.43 -4.61
C THR A 157 -3.07 0.54 -4.79
N PHE A 158 -2.06 0.67 -3.95
CA PHE A 158 -0.80 -0.10 -4.03
C PHE A 158 -0.43 -0.75 -2.70
N ILE A 159 0.28 -1.87 -2.75
CA ILE A 159 0.59 -2.70 -1.58
C ILE A 159 2.08 -2.68 -1.30
N PHE A 160 2.41 -2.52 -0.02
CA PHE A 160 3.77 -2.50 0.50
C PHE A 160 3.85 -3.39 1.74
N VAL A 161 5.07 -3.84 2.02
CA VAL A 161 5.43 -4.55 3.25
C VAL A 161 6.45 -3.70 3.99
N PHE A 162 6.21 -3.48 5.28
CA PHE A 162 7.21 -2.98 6.20
C PHE A 162 7.66 -4.10 7.13
N SER A 163 8.92 -4.52 6.98
CA SER A 163 9.57 -5.57 7.77
C SER A 163 11.00 -5.18 8.12
N GLU A 164 11.84 -6.10 8.61
CA GLU A 164 13.29 -5.92 8.75
C GLU A 164 14.03 -5.56 7.45
N ARG A 165 13.34 -5.64 6.32
CA ARG A 165 13.85 -5.25 5.00
C ARG A 165 13.51 -3.81 4.63
N GLY A 166 12.89 -3.07 5.55
CA GLY A 166 12.38 -1.72 5.31
C GLY A 166 11.04 -1.71 4.60
N PHE A 167 10.68 -0.56 4.07
CA PHE A 167 9.42 -0.34 3.36
C PHE A 167 9.57 -0.68 1.87
N VAL A 168 9.20 -1.91 1.51
CA VAL A 168 9.37 -2.46 0.16
C VAL A 168 8.01 -2.72 -0.48
N PRO A 169 7.88 -2.62 -1.81
CA PRO A 169 6.63 -2.99 -2.48
C PRO A 169 6.35 -4.49 -2.38
N ALA A 170 5.07 -4.85 -2.43
CA ALA A 170 4.69 -6.24 -2.65
C ALA A 170 5.25 -6.75 -3.99
N GLY A 171 5.66 -8.02 -4.03
CA GLY A 171 6.27 -8.67 -5.18
C GLY A 171 7.79 -8.48 -5.28
N ARG A 172 8.43 -7.87 -4.27
CA ARG A 172 9.85 -7.51 -4.29
C ARG A 172 10.78 -8.67 -4.63
N ASP A 173 10.47 -9.89 -4.17
CA ASP A 173 11.31 -11.07 -4.39
C ASP A 173 10.79 -12.00 -5.49
N LEU A 174 9.73 -11.59 -6.20
CA LEU A 174 9.18 -12.34 -7.31
C LEU A 174 9.94 -12.04 -8.61
N THR A 175 9.93 -13.00 -9.54
CA THR A 175 10.51 -12.80 -10.88
C THR A 175 9.68 -11.81 -11.70
N ASP A 176 10.27 -11.27 -12.77
CA ASP A 176 9.56 -10.36 -13.67
C ASP A 176 8.31 -11.01 -14.27
N GLU A 177 8.37 -12.30 -14.62
CA GLU A 177 7.24 -13.04 -15.17
C GLU A 177 6.08 -13.14 -14.18
N GLN A 178 6.37 -13.35 -12.89
CA GLN A 178 5.34 -13.43 -11.84
C GLN A 178 4.69 -12.06 -11.60
N VAL A 179 5.50 -11.01 -11.56
CA VAL A 179 5.02 -9.62 -11.43
C VAL A 179 4.18 -9.22 -12.64
N ASP A 180 4.63 -9.55 -13.85
CA ASP A 180 3.92 -9.25 -15.09
C ASP A 180 2.60 -10.00 -15.21
N ALA A 181 2.56 -11.27 -14.81
CA ALA A 181 1.34 -12.07 -14.81
C ALA A 181 0.27 -11.47 -13.87
N ASP A 182 0.68 -11.01 -12.69
CA ASP A 182 -0.24 -10.38 -11.73
C ASP A 182 -0.70 -8.98 -12.18
N CYS A 183 0.14 -8.27 -12.93
CA CYS A 183 -0.14 -6.94 -13.48
C CYS A 183 -0.71 -6.95 -14.90
N SER A 184 -1.50 -7.97 -15.20
CA SER A 184 -2.21 -8.16 -16.46
C SER A 184 -3.72 -7.93 -16.28
N LYS A 185 -4.47 -7.87 -17.39
CA LYS A 185 -5.95 -7.70 -17.36
C LYS A 185 -6.68 -8.81 -16.61
N SER A 186 -6.09 -10.00 -16.51
CA SER A 186 -6.61 -11.14 -15.75
C SER A 186 -6.06 -11.23 -14.33
N GLY A 187 -4.99 -10.49 -14.03
CA GLY A 187 -4.28 -10.51 -12.76
C GLY A 187 -4.96 -9.70 -11.66
N ARG A 188 -4.43 -9.79 -10.42
CA ARG A 188 -5.04 -9.16 -9.25
C ARG A 188 -4.50 -7.76 -8.99
N GLY A 189 -3.28 -7.49 -9.43
CA GLY A 189 -2.63 -6.18 -9.40
C GLY A 189 -1.83 -5.89 -8.13
N TYR A 190 -1.63 -6.88 -7.26
CA TYR A 190 -0.90 -6.75 -6.00
C TYR A 190 0.52 -6.24 -6.18
N TYR A 191 1.20 -6.63 -7.27
CA TYR A 191 2.62 -6.37 -7.46
C TYR A 191 2.93 -5.21 -8.42
N CYS A 192 1.92 -4.42 -8.80
CA CYS A 192 2.11 -3.45 -9.89
C CYS A 192 2.90 -2.22 -9.52
N PHE A 193 3.06 -1.92 -8.23
CA PHE A 193 4.04 -0.93 -7.82
C PHE A 193 5.47 -1.39 -8.12
N GLU A 194 5.80 -2.64 -7.83
CA GLU A 194 7.11 -3.21 -8.15
C GLU A 194 7.34 -3.22 -9.66
N LYS A 195 6.33 -3.58 -10.48
CA LYS A 195 6.42 -3.43 -11.95
C LYS A 195 6.76 -2.01 -12.38
N ILE A 196 6.05 -1.01 -11.85
CA ILE A 196 6.30 0.40 -12.15
C ILE A 196 7.74 0.78 -11.78
N MET A 197 8.24 0.35 -10.61
CA MET A 197 9.61 0.61 -10.21
C MET A 197 10.65 -0.05 -11.13
N ARG A 198 10.47 -1.34 -11.47
CA ARG A 198 11.35 -2.09 -12.37
C ARG A 198 11.41 -1.46 -13.77
N ASN A 199 10.29 -0.91 -14.21
CA ASN A 199 10.16 -0.19 -15.49
C ASN A 199 10.57 1.29 -15.40
N GLY A 200 11.40 1.68 -14.42
CA GLY A 200 11.92 3.05 -14.34
C GLY A 200 10.87 4.12 -14.02
N TRP A 201 9.81 3.75 -13.30
CA TRP A 201 8.64 4.58 -12.98
C TRP A 201 7.76 4.92 -14.18
N GLU A 202 7.73 4.05 -15.18
CA GLU A 202 6.80 4.15 -16.29
C GLU A 202 5.56 3.28 -16.05
N ILE A 203 4.39 3.88 -16.26
CA ILE A 203 3.10 3.17 -16.20
C ILE A 203 2.75 2.72 -17.61
N ASP A 204 2.68 1.40 -17.80
CA ASP A 204 2.29 0.80 -19.06
C ASP A 204 0.87 1.23 -19.46
N LYS A 205 0.77 1.84 -20.65
CA LYS A 205 -0.45 2.46 -21.17
C LYS A 205 -1.51 1.43 -21.55
N GLU A 206 -1.13 0.19 -21.83
CA GLU A 206 -2.07 -0.85 -22.28
C GLU A 206 -2.66 -1.68 -21.14
N ASN A 207 -2.01 -1.67 -19.97
CA ASN A 207 -2.27 -2.62 -18.90
C ASN A 207 -2.82 -2.01 -17.61
N LEU A 208 -2.70 -0.69 -17.39
CA LEU A 208 -3.05 -0.07 -16.11
C LEU A 208 -4.18 0.97 -16.17
N TRP A 209 -4.67 1.38 -17.35
CA TRP A 209 -5.73 2.39 -17.48
C TRP A 209 -6.86 1.88 -18.37
#